data_AF-A0A7W6G2Q3-F1
#
_entry.id   AF-A0A7W6G2Q3-F1
#
_cell.length_a   1.000
_cell.length_b   1.000
_cell.length_c   1.000
_cell.angle_alpha   90.00
_cell.angle_beta   90.00
_cell.angle_gamma   90.00
#
_symmetry.space_group_name_H-M   'P 1'
#
loop_
_entity.id
_entity.type
_entity.pdbx_description
1 polymer ?
#
loop_
_entity_poly.entity_id
_entity_poly.type
_entity_poly.pdbx_seq_one_letter_code
_entity_poly.pdbx_strand_id
1 'polypeptide(L)'
;MSPSDLPPDYLSHYTKLDVLESILDNGLRASNVLYLNDGSELKFAIDIARSVLRDLVQNRPSSHYIYDSDIEDGLADDRLPSIFATSFCTDDDLLSQWRAYGGISQGISISLHSQPLADIFKKLYGSPTRISYKENEARAKLYGLLSLSLIDWDEVLGSPGLTPAEIAAGVILEQAPRYKHPGFAEENEWRFFITRPSQQMNDVEFFTRGGLLVPFLPVCADKLPISHITIGPGPQQRLNKQSVENLLRRKNYLNVEVRVSEVPYRT
;
A
#
# COMPACT_ATOMS: atom_id res chain seq x y z
N MET A 1 -9.53 -18.63 7.93
CA MET A 1 -9.06 -17.97 6.70
C MET A 1 -9.33 -18.91 5.54
N SER A 2 -9.96 -18.41 4.49
CA SER A 2 -10.17 -19.17 3.26
C SER A 2 -8.83 -19.29 2.50
N PRO A 3 -8.62 -20.32 1.65
CA PRO A 3 -7.40 -20.46 0.85
C PRO A 3 -7.07 -19.23 -0.03
N SER A 4 -8.07 -18.38 -0.32
CA SER A 4 -7.91 -17.12 -1.07
C SER A 4 -7.37 -15.93 -0.27
N ASP A 5 -7.10 -16.11 1.02
CA ASP A 5 -6.57 -15.06 1.92
C ASP A 5 -5.05 -15.11 2.11
N LEU A 6 -4.38 -16.14 1.56
CA LEU A 6 -2.92 -16.24 1.56
C LEU A 6 -2.33 -15.64 0.29
N PRO A 7 -1.18 -14.95 0.38
CA PRO A 7 -0.51 -14.45 -0.80
C PRO A 7 -0.08 -15.63 -1.70
N PRO A 8 -0.08 -15.45 -3.03
CA PRO A 8 0.46 -16.45 -3.96
C PRO A 8 1.95 -16.70 -3.72
N ASP A 9 2.56 -17.69 -4.38
CA ASP A 9 3.99 -18.02 -4.17
C ASP A 9 4.94 -16.84 -4.43
N TYR A 10 4.57 -15.97 -5.37
CA TYR A 10 5.35 -14.80 -5.77
C TYR A 10 4.50 -13.55 -5.83
N LEU A 11 5.11 -12.43 -5.46
CA LEU A 11 4.54 -11.09 -5.58
C LEU A 11 5.56 -10.13 -6.17
N SER A 12 5.09 -9.23 -7.03
CA SER A 12 5.92 -8.43 -7.93
C SER A 12 5.82 -6.95 -7.59
N HIS A 13 6.97 -6.32 -7.36
CA HIS A 13 7.06 -4.89 -7.09
C HIS A 13 7.56 -4.15 -8.33
N TYR A 14 6.68 -3.34 -8.94
CA TYR A 14 7.03 -2.51 -10.08
C TYR A 14 7.72 -1.24 -9.63
N THR A 15 8.83 -0.93 -10.27
CA THR A 15 9.61 0.26 -9.97
C THR A 15 10.50 0.64 -11.15
N LYS A 16 11.42 1.57 -10.93
CA LYS A 16 12.37 2.04 -11.94
C LYS A 16 13.74 1.39 -11.74
N LEU A 17 14.48 1.24 -12.84
CA LEU A 17 15.81 0.64 -12.82
C LEU A 17 16.79 1.44 -11.93
N ASP A 18 16.65 2.76 -11.88
CA ASP A 18 17.54 3.67 -11.13
C ASP A 18 17.46 3.48 -9.60
N VAL A 19 16.37 2.91 -9.07
CA VAL A 19 16.24 2.60 -7.65
C VAL A 19 16.67 1.18 -7.28
N LEU A 20 16.96 0.32 -8.25
CA LEU A 20 17.26 -1.10 -8.00
C LEU A 20 18.43 -1.28 -7.03
N GLU A 21 19.55 -0.59 -7.27
CA GLU A 21 20.73 -0.72 -6.40
C GLU A 21 20.41 -0.28 -4.96
N SER A 22 19.65 0.80 -4.79
CA SER A 22 19.19 1.24 -3.47
C SER A 22 18.29 0.20 -2.79
N ILE A 23 17.43 -0.50 -3.53
CA ILE A 23 16.58 -1.56 -2.97
C ILE A 23 17.42 -2.77 -2.56
N LEU A 24 18.43 -3.14 -3.35
CA LEU A 24 19.33 -4.25 -3.02
C LEU A 24 20.19 -3.96 -1.80
N ASP A 25 20.57 -2.70 -1.58
CA ASP A 25 21.42 -2.28 -0.46
C ASP A 25 20.64 -1.96 0.82
N ASN A 26 19.48 -1.31 0.69
CA ASN A 26 18.74 -0.76 1.83
C ASN A 26 17.39 -1.45 2.08
N GLY A 27 16.97 -2.36 1.20
CA GLY A 27 15.68 -3.03 1.29
C GLY A 27 14.52 -2.26 0.65
N LEU A 28 13.31 -2.72 0.92
CA LEU A 28 12.09 -2.10 0.39
C LEU A 28 11.67 -0.91 1.25
N ARG A 29 10.81 -0.05 0.70
CA ARG A 29 10.18 1.04 1.46
C ARG A 29 8.71 0.74 1.67
N ALA A 30 8.25 0.80 2.92
CA ALA A 30 6.83 0.90 3.22
C ALA A 30 6.51 2.39 3.36
N SER A 31 5.86 2.98 2.35
CA SER A 31 5.55 4.43 2.35
C SER A 31 4.26 4.70 3.11
N ASN A 32 4.14 5.87 3.74
CA ASN A 32 2.89 6.24 4.39
C ASN A 32 1.74 6.27 3.37
N VAL A 33 0.61 5.65 3.71
CA VAL A 33 -0.53 5.44 2.79
C VAL A 33 -1.16 6.75 2.30
N LEU A 34 -1.01 7.84 3.05
CA LEU A 34 -1.49 9.17 2.65
C LEU A 34 -0.68 9.78 1.50
N TYR A 35 0.49 9.23 1.22
CA TYR A 35 1.43 9.72 0.21
C TYR A 35 1.49 8.82 -1.03
N LEU A 36 0.63 7.79 -1.15
CA LEU A 36 0.65 6.87 -2.28
C LEU A 36 0.43 7.59 -3.61
N ASN A 37 0.92 6.96 -4.70
CA ASN A 37 1.04 7.61 -6.02
C ASN A 37 -0.28 8.11 -6.60
N ASP A 38 -1.40 7.53 -6.19
CA ASP A 38 -2.72 7.91 -6.66
C ASP A 38 -3.63 8.29 -5.49
N GLY A 39 -3.72 9.60 -5.23
CA GLY A 39 -4.63 10.15 -4.23
C GLY A 39 -6.11 9.87 -4.53
N SER A 40 -6.46 9.45 -5.75
CA SER A 40 -7.82 9.04 -6.09
C SER A 40 -8.22 7.71 -5.42
N GLU A 41 -7.25 6.85 -5.09
CA GLU A 41 -7.51 5.58 -4.40
C GLU A 41 -8.03 5.82 -2.98
N LEU A 42 -7.34 6.69 -2.23
CA LEU A 42 -7.76 7.04 -0.89
C LEU A 42 -9.09 7.80 -0.93
N LYS A 43 -9.25 8.70 -1.90
CA LYS A 43 -10.50 9.43 -2.12
C LYS A 43 -11.68 8.49 -2.37
N PHE A 44 -11.53 7.46 -3.19
CA PHE A 44 -12.59 6.48 -3.48
C PHE A 44 -13.14 5.85 -2.19
N ALA A 45 -12.25 5.38 -1.33
CA ALA A 45 -12.68 4.74 -0.08
C ALA A 45 -13.21 5.75 0.95
N ILE A 46 -12.67 6.97 0.99
CA ILE A 46 -13.22 8.07 1.81
C ILE A 46 -14.64 8.43 1.36
N ASP A 47 -14.91 8.48 0.06
CA ASP A 47 -16.25 8.81 -0.45
C ASP A 47 -17.28 7.73 -0.08
N ILE A 48 -16.88 6.45 -0.07
CA ILE A 48 -17.71 5.35 0.46
C ILE A 48 -17.95 5.55 1.96
N ALA A 49 -16.91 5.87 2.73
CA ALA A 49 -17.04 6.08 4.17
C ALA A 49 -17.95 7.25 4.52
N ARG A 50 -17.87 8.37 3.79
CA ARG A 50 -18.80 9.51 3.91
C ARG A 50 -20.24 9.09 3.65
N SER A 51 -20.46 8.28 2.62
CA SER A 51 -21.79 7.73 2.32
C SER A 51 -22.32 6.89 3.48
N VAL A 52 -21.49 5.96 4.01
CA VAL A 52 -21.82 5.15 5.17
C VAL A 52 -22.14 5.99 6.41
N LEU A 53 -21.35 7.02 6.70
CA LEU A 53 -21.57 7.90 7.84
C LEU A 53 -22.90 8.65 7.70
N ARG A 54 -23.21 9.20 6.53
CA ARG A 54 -24.51 9.85 6.28
C ARG A 54 -25.69 8.90 6.55
N ASP A 55 -25.58 7.64 6.14
CA ASP A 55 -26.62 6.64 6.40
C ASP A 55 -26.74 6.31 7.90
N LEU A 56 -25.63 6.22 8.63
CA LEU A 56 -25.63 5.98 10.08
C LEU A 56 -26.31 7.14 10.83
N VAL A 57 -26.05 8.39 10.43
CA VAL A 57 -26.66 9.59 11.02
C VAL A 57 -28.16 9.64 10.80
N GLN A 58 -28.62 9.42 9.56
CA GLN A 58 -30.04 9.46 9.24
C GLN A 58 -30.83 8.41 10.04
N ASN A 59 -30.21 7.26 10.31
CA ASN A 59 -30.82 6.19 11.09
C ASN A 59 -30.64 6.36 12.62
N ARG A 60 -29.93 7.40 13.09
CA ARG A 60 -29.72 7.75 14.51
C ARG A 60 -29.90 9.26 14.77
N PRO A 61 -31.13 9.80 14.63
CA PRO A 61 -31.40 11.24 14.70
C PRO A 61 -31.10 11.89 16.05
N SER A 62 -30.83 11.11 17.11
CA SER A 62 -30.44 11.60 18.44
C SER A 62 -28.94 11.94 18.56
N SER A 63 -28.11 11.58 17.58
CA SER A 63 -26.68 11.90 17.62
C SER A 63 -26.47 13.34 17.11
N HIS A 64 -25.97 14.23 17.97
CA HIS A 64 -25.81 15.67 17.70
C HIS A 64 -24.69 16.03 16.71
N TYR A 65 -24.25 15.11 15.85
CA TYR A 65 -22.97 15.22 15.16
C TYR A 65 -23.10 15.52 13.66
N ILE A 66 -22.24 16.44 13.18
CA ILE A 66 -22.10 16.81 11.77
C ILE A 66 -20.80 16.17 11.25
N TYR A 67 -20.86 14.91 10.84
CA TYR A 67 -19.66 14.13 10.53
C TYR A 67 -18.89 14.59 9.28
N ASP A 68 -19.53 15.28 8.33
CA ASP A 68 -18.91 15.56 7.02
C ASP A 68 -17.79 16.64 7.10
N SER A 69 -17.87 17.60 8.03
CA SER A 69 -16.78 18.56 8.27
C SER A 69 -15.64 17.95 9.09
N ASP A 70 -15.98 17.06 10.02
CA ASP A 70 -15.05 16.66 11.07
C ASP A 70 -14.15 15.48 10.64
N ILE A 71 -14.50 14.76 9.57
CA ILE A 71 -13.64 13.68 9.04
C ILE A 71 -12.30 14.23 8.58
N GLU A 72 -12.26 15.35 7.85
CA GLU A 72 -11.00 15.91 7.36
C GLU A 72 -10.11 16.36 8.52
N ASP A 73 -10.69 16.96 9.56
CA ASP A 73 -9.98 17.33 10.79
C ASP A 73 -9.45 16.08 11.52
N GLY A 74 -10.24 15.00 11.58
CA GLY A 74 -9.81 13.73 12.12
C GLY A 74 -8.71 13.05 11.29
N LEU A 75 -8.76 13.13 9.95
CA LEU A 75 -7.72 12.58 9.08
C LEU A 75 -6.37 13.32 9.24
N ALA A 76 -6.41 14.57 9.68
CA ALA A 76 -5.25 15.41 9.96
C ALA A 76 -4.74 15.26 11.42
N ASP A 77 -5.39 14.45 12.25
CA ASP A 77 -5.05 14.28 13.67
C ASP A 77 -3.74 13.48 13.85
N ASP A 78 -2.73 14.16 14.39
CA ASP A 78 -1.40 13.61 14.63
C ASP A 78 -1.35 12.57 15.76
N ARG A 79 -2.43 12.42 16.55
CA ARG A 79 -2.57 11.36 17.54
C ARG A 79 -2.85 10.01 16.90
N LEU A 80 -3.41 9.97 15.69
CA LEU A 80 -3.79 8.72 15.02
C LEU A 80 -2.56 7.92 14.57
N PRO A 81 -2.62 6.58 14.58
CA PRO A 81 -1.53 5.75 14.07
C PRO A 81 -1.24 6.04 12.59
N SER A 82 0.04 6.11 12.25
CA SER A 82 0.46 6.17 10.85
C SER A 82 0.49 4.77 10.25
N ILE A 83 -0.04 4.66 9.04
CA ILE A 83 -0.08 3.41 8.29
C ILE A 83 0.85 3.52 7.11
N PHE A 84 1.70 2.52 6.97
CA PHE A 84 2.68 2.40 5.91
C PHE A 84 2.37 1.15 5.09
N ALA A 85 2.65 1.19 3.80
CA ALA A 85 2.43 0.06 2.91
C ALA A 85 3.54 -0.07 1.87
N THR A 86 3.86 -1.31 1.52
CA THR A 86 4.54 -1.66 0.27
C THR A 86 3.56 -2.43 -0.61
N SER A 87 3.39 -1.97 -1.84
CA SER A 87 2.47 -2.55 -2.82
C SER A 87 3.16 -3.54 -3.74
N PHE A 88 2.44 -4.63 -4.06
CA PHE A 88 2.86 -5.67 -4.97
C PHE A 88 1.68 -6.10 -5.86
N CYS A 89 1.97 -6.60 -7.05
CA CYS A 89 1.01 -7.20 -7.97
C CYS A 89 1.28 -8.70 -8.10
N THR A 90 0.29 -9.49 -8.54
CA THR A 90 0.51 -10.92 -8.81
C THR A 90 1.24 -11.18 -10.12
N ASP A 91 1.04 -10.32 -11.12
CA ASP A 91 1.66 -10.43 -12.44
C ASP A 91 2.90 -9.54 -12.54
N ASP A 92 3.99 -10.06 -13.10
CA ASP A 92 5.28 -9.36 -13.23
C ASP A 92 5.54 -8.71 -14.60
N ASP A 93 4.61 -8.85 -15.54
CA ASP A 93 4.65 -8.25 -16.88
C ASP A 93 3.32 -7.59 -17.34
N LEU A 94 2.81 -6.62 -16.56
CA LEU A 94 1.57 -5.89 -16.84
C LEU A 94 1.80 -4.54 -17.53
N LEU A 95 1.13 -4.31 -18.67
CA LEU A 95 1.22 -3.05 -19.41
C LEU A 95 0.78 -1.83 -18.60
N SER A 96 -0.30 -1.95 -17.82
CA SER A 96 -0.78 -0.87 -16.95
C SER A 96 0.27 -0.47 -15.91
N GLN A 97 0.93 -1.46 -15.30
CA GLN A 97 2.02 -1.23 -14.35
C GLN A 97 3.26 -0.62 -15.01
N TRP A 98 3.64 -1.07 -16.21
CA TRP A 98 4.73 -0.44 -16.96
C TRP A 98 4.49 1.03 -17.27
N ARG A 99 3.25 1.39 -17.63
CA ARG A 99 2.88 2.79 -17.86
C ARG A 99 2.92 3.62 -16.58
N ALA A 100 2.44 3.08 -15.47
CA ALA A 100 2.37 3.78 -14.19
C ALA A 100 3.76 3.96 -13.55
N TYR A 101 4.59 2.91 -13.54
CA TYR A 101 5.84 2.88 -12.76
C TYR A 101 7.11 2.95 -13.61
N GLY A 102 7.06 2.55 -14.88
CA GLY A 102 8.20 2.68 -15.81
C GLY A 102 8.46 4.13 -16.20
N GLY A 103 7.41 4.86 -16.58
CA GLY A 103 7.50 6.28 -16.96
C GLY A 103 8.48 6.53 -18.12
N ILE A 104 9.22 7.64 -18.05
CA ILE A 104 10.28 8.01 -19.04
C ILE A 104 11.55 7.16 -18.86
N SER A 105 11.74 6.59 -17.68
CA SER A 105 12.88 5.75 -17.32
C SER A 105 12.66 4.29 -17.71
N GLN A 106 13.72 3.47 -17.68
CA GLN A 106 13.56 2.03 -17.78
C GLN A 106 12.84 1.48 -16.53
N GLY A 107 11.65 0.90 -16.72
CA GLY A 107 10.93 0.18 -15.67
C GLY A 107 11.51 -1.21 -15.42
N ILE A 108 11.36 -1.70 -14.20
CA ILE A 108 11.63 -3.09 -13.79
C ILE A 108 10.52 -3.59 -12.88
N SER A 109 10.33 -4.91 -12.86
CA SER A 109 9.51 -5.60 -11.87
C SER A 109 10.42 -6.53 -11.09
N ILE A 110 10.33 -6.48 -9.76
CA ILE A 110 11.10 -7.33 -8.85
C ILE A 110 10.13 -8.33 -8.23
N SER A 111 10.24 -9.60 -8.62
CA SER A 111 9.38 -10.67 -8.12
C SER A 111 10.02 -11.34 -6.91
N LEU A 112 9.30 -11.39 -5.79
CA LEU A 112 9.77 -11.90 -4.51
C LEU A 112 8.96 -13.12 -4.06
N HIS A 113 9.60 -14.07 -3.38
CA HIS A 113 8.90 -15.16 -2.72
C HIS A 113 8.05 -14.62 -1.56
N SER A 114 6.75 -14.86 -1.60
CA SER A 114 5.80 -14.21 -0.68
C SER A 114 5.95 -14.64 0.77
N GLN A 115 6.23 -15.93 1.04
CA GLN A 115 6.33 -16.41 2.42
C GLN A 115 7.55 -15.81 3.16
N PRO A 116 8.79 -15.88 2.64
CA PRO A 116 9.92 -15.20 3.27
C PRO A 116 9.74 -13.68 3.35
N LEU A 117 9.07 -13.08 2.35
CA LEU A 117 8.74 -11.65 2.39
C LEU A 117 7.79 -11.33 3.56
N ALA A 118 6.74 -12.14 3.76
CA ALA A 118 5.83 -12.01 4.88
C ALA A 118 6.55 -12.16 6.23
N ASP A 119 7.53 -13.05 6.33
CA ASP A 119 8.35 -13.22 7.53
C ASP A 119 9.21 -11.97 7.83
N ILE A 120 9.72 -11.28 6.79
CA ILE A 120 10.43 -10.00 6.95
C ILE A 120 9.47 -8.93 7.50
N PHE A 121 8.30 -8.76 6.88
CA PHE A 121 7.31 -7.76 7.34
C PHE A 121 6.76 -8.08 8.73
N LYS A 122 6.59 -9.35 9.08
CA LYS A 122 6.11 -9.78 10.39
C LYS A 122 7.02 -9.30 11.53
N LYS A 123 8.34 -9.20 11.31
CA LYS A 123 9.29 -8.62 12.28
C LYS A 123 9.02 -7.14 12.57
N LEU A 124 8.36 -6.45 11.64
CA LEU A 124 7.95 -5.05 11.75
C LEU A 124 6.49 -4.90 12.18
N TYR A 125 5.86 -5.99 12.65
CA TYR A 125 4.43 -6.10 12.93
C TYR A 125 3.54 -5.87 11.70
N GLY A 126 4.09 -6.10 10.52
CA GLY A 126 3.38 -5.96 9.27
C GLY A 126 2.65 -7.23 8.84
N SER A 127 1.64 -7.06 7.99
CA SER A 127 0.85 -8.17 7.45
C SER A 127 0.48 -7.96 5.98
N PRO A 128 0.49 -9.04 5.17
CA PRO A 128 -0.02 -8.98 3.81
C PRO A 128 -1.54 -8.86 3.82
N THR A 129 -2.08 -8.10 2.86
CA THR A 129 -3.51 -7.96 2.64
C THR A 129 -3.78 -7.84 1.16
N ARG A 130 -4.69 -8.67 0.66
CA ARG A 130 -5.23 -8.54 -0.69
C ARG A 130 -6.14 -7.32 -0.76
N ILE A 131 -5.95 -6.48 -1.78
CA ILE A 131 -6.78 -5.31 -2.00
C ILE A 131 -8.12 -5.73 -2.60
N SER A 132 -9.21 -5.20 -2.04
CA SER A 132 -10.56 -5.45 -2.56
C SER A 132 -10.97 -4.35 -3.53
N TYR A 133 -11.55 -4.78 -4.65
CA TYR A 133 -12.05 -3.92 -5.71
C TYR A 133 -13.58 -3.86 -5.73
N LYS A 134 -14.23 -4.32 -4.65
CA LYS A 134 -15.68 -4.44 -4.56
C LYS A 134 -16.23 -3.40 -3.59
N GLU A 135 -16.92 -2.41 -4.13
CA GLU A 135 -17.53 -1.33 -3.36
C GLU A 135 -18.48 -1.85 -2.25
N ASN A 136 -19.27 -2.88 -2.54
CA ASN A 136 -20.16 -3.48 -1.55
C ASN A 136 -19.41 -4.10 -0.36
N GLU A 137 -18.23 -4.70 -0.57
CA GLU A 137 -17.41 -5.23 0.52
C GLU A 137 -16.83 -4.10 1.38
N ALA A 138 -16.34 -3.03 0.74
CA ALA A 138 -15.86 -1.83 1.42
C ALA A 138 -16.96 -1.20 2.28
N ARG A 139 -18.14 -0.98 1.68
CA ARG A 139 -19.30 -0.38 2.36
C ARG A 139 -19.77 -1.23 3.53
N ALA A 140 -19.91 -2.54 3.36
CA ALA A 140 -20.33 -3.43 4.44
C ALA A 140 -19.34 -3.44 5.61
N LYS A 141 -18.03 -3.48 5.32
CA LYS A 141 -16.98 -3.46 6.34
C LYS A 141 -16.93 -2.13 7.09
N LEU A 142 -16.92 -1.02 6.36
CA LEU A 142 -16.93 0.33 6.93
C LEU A 142 -18.19 0.56 7.76
N TYR A 143 -19.38 0.17 7.28
CA TYR A 143 -20.62 0.29 8.03
C TYR A 143 -20.56 -0.48 9.35
N GLY A 144 -20.09 -1.73 9.32
CA GLY A 144 -19.96 -2.55 10.52
C GLY A 144 -19.02 -1.91 11.55
N LEU A 145 -17.82 -1.51 11.13
CA LEU A 145 -16.81 -0.94 12.02
C LEU A 145 -17.21 0.44 12.55
N LEU A 146 -17.65 1.36 11.68
CA LEU A 146 -18.09 2.69 12.09
C LEU A 146 -19.32 2.63 12.99
N SER A 147 -20.29 1.75 12.68
CA SER A 147 -21.46 1.55 13.56
C SER A 147 -21.03 1.11 14.95
N LEU A 148 -20.15 0.11 15.06
CA LEU A 148 -19.64 -0.38 16.35
C LEU A 148 -18.87 0.72 17.10
N SER A 149 -17.87 1.32 16.46
CA SER A 149 -17.00 2.31 17.10
C SER A 149 -17.72 3.59 17.52
N LEU A 150 -18.85 3.92 16.88
CA LEU A 150 -19.66 5.08 17.24
C LEU A 150 -20.79 4.75 18.24
N ILE A 151 -21.29 3.50 18.30
CA ILE A 151 -22.22 3.06 19.37
C ILE A 151 -21.55 3.20 20.73
N ASP A 152 -20.31 2.70 20.85
CA ASP A 152 -19.57 2.72 22.12
C ASP A 152 -19.36 4.14 22.65
N TRP A 153 -19.36 5.15 21.77
CA TRP A 153 -19.27 6.57 22.14
C TRP A 153 -20.57 7.20 22.63
N ASP A 154 -21.70 6.79 22.06
CA ASP A 154 -23.01 7.27 22.47
C ASP A 154 -23.44 6.64 23.80
N GLU A 155 -23.00 5.41 24.10
CA GLU A 155 -23.34 4.68 25.34
C GLU A 155 -22.37 4.95 26.50
N VAL A 156 -21.09 5.19 26.20
CA VAL A 156 -20.06 5.52 27.21
C VAL A 156 -19.76 7.00 27.09
N LEU A 157 -20.23 7.81 28.04
CA LEU A 157 -19.97 9.26 28.23
C LEU A 157 -18.53 9.68 27.86
N GLY A 158 -18.26 9.82 26.57
CA GLY A 158 -16.94 10.00 25.97
C GLY A 158 -15.91 8.93 26.33
N SER A 159 -15.32 8.26 25.34
CA SER A 159 -13.98 7.71 25.58
C SER A 159 -13.06 8.89 25.92
N PRO A 160 -12.36 8.89 27.05
CA PRO A 160 -11.51 10.02 27.40
C PRO A 160 -10.37 10.13 26.39
N GLY A 161 -10.46 11.10 25.47
CA GLY A 161 -9.30 11.58 24.69
C GLY A 161 -9.47 11.73 23.18
N LEU A 162 -10.53 11.19 22.55
CA LEU A 162 -10.78 11.39 21.11
C LEU A 162 -12.20 11.92 20.85
N THR A 163 -12.48 12.53 19.70
CA THR A 163 -13.84 12.87 19.28
C THR A 163 -14.43 11.75 18.41
N PRO A 164 -15.77 11.67 18.22
CA PRO A 164 -16.36 10.71 17.28
C PRO A 164 -15.80 10.84 15.86
N ALA A 165 -15.45 12.05 15.44
CA ALA A 165 -14.83 12.31 14.16
C ALA A 165 -13.41 11.73 14.07
N GLU A 166 -12.61 11.87 15.12
CA GLU A 166 -11.26 11.29 15.20
C GLU A 166 -11.32 9.75 15.18
N ILE A 167 -12.36 9.17 15.79
CA ILE A 167 -12.58 7.72 15.73
C ILE A 167 -13.00 7.27 14.34
N ALA A 168 -13.93 8.00 13.72
CA ALA A 168 -14.33 7.73 12.35
C ALA A 168 -13.11 7.83 11.41
N ALA A 169 -12.29 8.86 11.58
CA ALA A 169 -11.05 9.05 10.82
C ALA A 169 -10.05 7.91 11.06
N GLY A 170 -9.87 7.46 12.31
CA GLY A 170 -9.03 6.30 12.62
C GLY A 170 -9.47 5.03 11.90
N VAL A 171 -10.78 4.73 11.91
CA VAL A 171 -11.36 3.60 11.16
C VAL A 171 -11.16 3.78 9.66
N ILE A 172 -11.38 4.98 9.13
CA ILE A 172 -11.24 5.29 7.70
C ILE A 172 -9.77 5.14 7.27
N LEU A 173 -8.81 5.71 7.99
CA LEU A 173 -7.38 5.59 7.68
C LEU A 173 -6.93 4.13 7.67
N GLU A 174 -7.46 3.32 8.60
CA GLU A 174 -7.10 1.90 8.73
C GLU A 174 -7.71 1.01 7.64
N GLN A 175 -8.90 1.36 7.15
CA GLN A 175 -9.63 0.55 6.19
C GLN A 175 -9.49 1.04 4.75
N ALA A 176 -9.46 2.35 4.51
CA ALA A 176 -9.46 2.94 3.18
C ALA A 176 -8.34 2.42 2.26
N PRO A 177 -7.07 2.27 2.71
CA PRO A 177 -5.99 1.75 1.89
C PRO A 177 -6.17 0.29 1.43
N ARG A 178 -7.19 -0.43 1.94
CA ARG A 178 -7.48 -1.84 1.62
C ARG A 178 -8.48 -1.98 0.47
N TYR A 179 -9.02 -0.87 -0.01
CA TYR A 179 -10.01 -0.81 -1.07
C TYR A 179 -9.52 0.05 -2.22
N LYS A 180 -9.87 -0.34 -3.44
CA LYS A 180 -9.51 0.40 -4.64
C LYS A 180 -10.66 0.36 -5.64
N HIS A 181 -10.74 1.37 -6.50
CA HIS A 181 -11.80 1.45 -7.50
C HIS A 181 -11.73 0.24 -8.47
N PRO A 182 -12.87 -0.35 -8.90
CA PRO A 182 -12.90 -1.54 -9.76
C PRO A 182 -12.06 -1.45 -11.05
N GLY A 183 -11.89 -0.23 -11.58
CA GLY A 183 -11.06 0.04 -12.76
C GLY A 183 -9.59 -0.34 -12.61
N PHE A 184 -9.11 -0.57 -11.38
CA PHE A 184 -7.75 -1.03 -11.10
C PHE A 184 -7.66 -2.53 -10.76
N ALA A 185 -8.73 -3.29 -10.98
CA ALA A 185 -8.75 -4.72 -10.64
C ALA A 185 -7.70 -5.56 -11.39
N GLU A 186 -7.20 -5.07 -12.54
CA GLU A 186 -6.10 -5.71 -13.29
C GLU A 186 -4.81 -5.84 -12.46
N GLU A 187 -4.58 -4.95 -11.48
CA GLU A 187 -3.35 -4.97 -10.68
C GLU A 187 -3.25 -6.19 -9.76
N ASN A 188 -4.39 -6.80 -9.40
CA ASN A 188 -4.47 -7.90 -8.43
C ASN A 188 -3.59 -7.63 -7.20
N GLU A 189 -3.75 -6.43 -6.63
CA GLU A 189 -2.79 -5.85 -5.72
C GLU A 189 -2.80 -6.54 -4.34
N TRP A 190 -1.61 -6.72 -3.80
CA TRP A 190 -1.34 -7.07 -2.41
C TRP A 190 -0.54 -5.95 -1.75
N ARG A 191 -1.00 -5.47 -0.60
CA ARG A 191 -0.25 -4.51 0.22
C ARG A 191 0.20 -5.17 1.50
N PHE A 192 1.46 -4.93 1.86
CA PHE A 192 2.00 -5.32 3.14
C PHE A 192 1.96 -4.09 4.03
N PHE A 193 1.02 -4.08 4.98
CA PHE A 193 0.77 -2.96 5.85
C PHE A 193 1.65 -3.02 7.08
N ILE A 194 2.11 -1.87 7.57
CA ILE A 194 2.76 -1.68 8.85
C ILE A 194 2.08 -0.51 9.55
N THR A 195 1.58 -0.73 10.76
CA THR A 195 1.01 0.34 11.59
C THR A 195 2.05 0.79 12.62
N ARG A 196 2.21 2.10 12.77
CA ARG A 196 3.04 2.71 13.80
C ARG A 196 2.21 3.64 14.67
N PRO A 197 2.23 3.47 16.01
CA PRO A 197 1.68 4.45 16.92
C PRO A 197 2.31 5.82 16.70
N SER A 198 1.54 6.90 16.87
CA SER A 198 2.02 8.28 16.73
C SER A 198 3.22 8.60 17.63
N GLN A 199 3.34 7.96 18.80
CA GLN A 199 4.48 8.14 19.71
C GLN A 199 5.75 7.34 19.32
N GLN A 200 5.67 6.46 18.30
CA GLN A 200 6.75 5.55 17.91
C GLN A 200 7.13 5.75 16.43
N MET A 201 7.64 6.94 16.12
CA MET A 201 7.98 7.36 14.75
C MET A 201 9.49 7.60 14.53
N ASN A 202 10.34 7.17 15.48
CA ASN A 202 11.78 7.44 15.44
C ASN A 202 12.52 6.67 14.32
N ASP A 203 11.92 5.58 13.82
CA ASP A 203 12.42 4.75 12.72
C ASP A 203 11.88 5.17 11.35
N VAL A 204 11.10 6.27 11.28
CA VAL A 204 10.58 6.81 10.03
C VAL A 204 11.64 7.64 9.33
N GLU A 205 11.93 7.25 8.08
CA GLU A 205 12.83 7.95 7.18
C GLU A 205 12.03 8.71 6.11
N PHE A 206 12.73 9.53 5.32
CA PHE A 206 12.10 10.37 4.30
C PHE A 206 12.83 10.32 2.96
N PHE A 207 12.07 10.35 1.87
CA PHE A 207 12.61 10.52 0.52
C PHE A 207 11.76 11.48 -0.30
N THR A 208 12.34 12.09 -1.33
CA THR A 208 11.60 13.02 -2.19
C THR A 208 10.94 12.28 -3.36
N ARG A 209 9.66 12.57 -3.62
CA ARG A 209 8.93 12.10 -4.81
C ARG A 209 7.92 13.15 -5.26
N GLY A 210 7.96 13.57 -6.52
CA GLY A 210 6.96 14.48 -7.09
C GLY A 210 6.83 15.82 -6.35
N GLY A 211 7.94 16.35 -5.80
CA GLY A 211 7.93 17.58 -4.99
C GLY A 211 7.49 17.40 -3.54
N LEU A 212 7.14 16.18 -3.12
CA LEU A 212 6.77 15.85 -1.74
C LEU A 212 7.94 15.19 -1.01
N LEU A 213 8.05 15.47 0.29
CA LEU A 213 8.86 14.69 1.21
C LEU A 213 7.99 13.56 1.77
N VAL A 214 8.26 12.32 1.37
CA VAL A 214 7.43 11.15 1.65
C VAL A 214 8.02 10.38 2.83
N PRO A 215 7.29 10.23 3.94
CA PRO A 215 7.69 9.38 5.05
C PRO A 215 7.57 7.91 4.69
N PHE A 216 8.55 7.11 5.10
CA PHE A 216 8.56 5.66 4.91
C PHE A 216 9.26 4.93 6.05
N LEU A 217 8.91 3.66 6.23
CA LEU A 217 9.66 2.73 7.06
C LEU A 217 10.57 1.87 6.17
N PRO A 218 11.86 1.75 6.52
CA PRO A 218 12.76 0.85 5.82
C PRO A 218 12.40 -0.61 6.16
N VAL A 219 12.22 -1.42 5.12
CA VAL A 219 11.96 -2.86 5.22
C VAL A 219 13.25 -3.59 4.83
N CYS A 220 14.16 -3.66 5.79
CA CYS A 220 15.50 -4.22 5.59
C CYS A 220 15.55 -5.73 5.85
N ALA A 221 16.41 -6.41 5.11
CA ALA A 221 16.84 -7.77 5.36
C ALA A 221 18.27 -7.95 4.81
N ASP A 222 19.04 -8.90 5.33
CA ASP A 222 20.39 -9.21 4.81
C ASP A 222 20.36 -9.47 3.30
N LYS A 223 19.32 -10.17 2.83
CA LYS A 223 18.93 -10.27 1.43
C LYS A 223 17.41 -10.31 1.29
N LEU A 224 16.89 -9.60 0.30
CA LEU A 224 15.50 -9.73 -0.11
C LEU A 224 15.29 -11.10 -0.78
N PRO A 225 14.12 -11.74 -0.61
CA PRO A 225 13.84 -13.05 -1.20
C PRO A 225 13.44 -12.93 -2.67
N ILE A 226 14.30 -12.30 -3.48
CA ILE A 226 14.08 -12.06 -4.91
C ILE A 226 14.18 -13.39 -5.65
N SER A 227 13.16 -13.71 -6.44
CA SER A 227 13.12 -14.84 -7.35
C SER A 227 13.68 -14.45 -8.71
N HIS A 228 13.14 -13.39 -9.30
CA HIS A 228 13.53 -12.90 -10.61
C HIS A 228 13.26 -11.40 -10.75
N ILE A 229 13.89 -10.78 -11.75
CA ILE A 229 13.65 -9.39 -12.14
C ILE A 229 13.28 -9.37 -13.62
N THR A 230 12.18 -8.70 -13.95
CA THR A 230 11.72 -8.50 -15.32
C THR A 230 12.04 -7.07 -15.76
N ILE A 231 12.82 -6.93 -16.84
CA ILE A 231 13.12 -5.62 -17.45
C ILE A 231 11.93 -5.22 -18.33
N GLY A 232 11.24 -4.14 -17.95
CA GLY A 232 10.06 -3.64 -18.67
C GLY A 232 10.36 -3.21 -20.11
N PRO A 233 9.32 -2.92 -20.92
CA PRO A 233 9.48 -2.51 -22.33
C PRO A 233 10.38 -1.29 -22.48
N GLY A 234 11.32 -1.32 -23.43
CA GLY A 234 12.27 -0.23 -23.64
C GLY A 234 13.25 -0.48 -24.77
N PRO A 235 13.92 0.56 -25.29
CA PRO A 235 14.82 0.44 -26.45
C PRO A 235 16.08 -0.40 -26.16
N GLN A 236 16.45 -0.55 -24.89
CA GLN A 236 17.71 -1.16 -24.47
C GLN A 236 17.51 -2.35 -23.51
N GLN A 237 16.35 -3.04 -23.55
CA GLN A 237 16.02 -4.15 -22.64
C GLN A 237 17.14 -5.18 -22.47
N ARG A 238 17.76 -5.62 -23.58
CA ARG A 238 18.83 -6.64 -23.53
C ARG A 238 20.11 -6.13 -22.87
N LEU A 239 20.47 -4.87 -23.09
CA LEU A 239 21.64 -4.27 -22.45
C LEU A 239 21.39 -4.06 -20.95
N ASN A 240 20.18 -3.61 -20.59
CA ASN A 240 19.75 -3.49 -19.19
C ASN A 240 19.69 -4.84 -18.48
N LYS A 241 19.26 -5.91 -19.16
CA LYS A 241 19.34 -7.27 -18.62
C LYS A 241 20.78 -7.62 -18.24
N GLN A 242 21.75 -7.40 -19.13
CA GLN A 242 23.16 -7.72 -18.86
C GLN A 242 23.74 -6.91 -17.69
N SER A 243 23.42 -5.62 -17.59
CA SER A 243 23.90 -4.79 -16.48
C SER A 243 23.28 -5.18 -15.14
N VAL A 244 21.98 -5.52 -15.12
CA VAL A 244 21.29 -6.04 -13.93
C VAL A 244 21.86 -7.39 -13.49
N GLU A 245 22.13 -8.33 -14.40
CA GLU A 245 22.79 -9.59 -14.06
C GLU A 245 24.16 -9.37 -13.40
N ASN A 246 24.96 -8.42 -13.92
CA ASN A 246 26.26 -8.08 -13.33
C ASN A 246 26.13 -7.45 -11.95
N LEU A 247 25.14 -6.56 -11.76
CA LEU A 247 24.83 -5.96 -10.46
C LEU A 247 24.43 -7.04 -9.45
N LEU A 248 23.52 -7.95 -9.82
CA LEU A 248 23.06 -9.04 -8.96
C LEU A 248 24.23 -9.95 -8.54
N ARG A 249 25.13 -10.33 -9.46
CA ARG A 249 26.35 -11.09 -9.13
C ARG A 249 27.21 -10.37 -8.10
N ARG A 250 27.45 -9.06 -8.29
CA ARG A 250 28.24 -8.23 -7.35
C ARG A 250 27.58 -8.14 -5.96
N LYS A 251 26.25 -8.10 -5.90
CA LYS A 251 25.45 -8.12 -4.66
C LYS A 251 25.17 -9.54 -4.14
N ASN A 252 25.83 -10.56 -4.72
CA ASN A 252 25.75 -11.96 -4.32
C ASN A 252 24.34 -12.61 -4.49
N TYR A 253 23.53 -12.11 -5.41
CA TYR A 253 22.26 -12.71 -5.85
C TYR A 253 22.50 -13.67 -7.03
N LEU A 254 23.14 -14.82 -6.75
CA LEU A 254 23.64 -15.74 -7.80
C LEU A 254 22.55 -16.54 -8.52
N ASN A 255 21.39 -16.73 -7.88
CA ASN A 255 20.29 -17.56 -8.38
C ASN A 255 19.08 -16.75 -8.86
N VAL A 256 19.21 -15.42 -8.96
CA VAL A 256 18.13 -14.55 -9.42
C VAL A 256 18.14 -14.49 -10.94
N GLU A 257 17.03 -14.90 -11.56
CA GLU A 257 16.86 -14.82 -13.01
C GLU A 257 16.57 -13.38 -13.44
N VAL A 258 17.09 -12.97 -14.60
CA VAL A 258 16.72 -11.68 -15.22
C VAL A 258 16.05 -11.93 -16.57
N ARG A 259 14.81 -11.45 -16.70
CA ARG A 259 13.95 -11.59 -17.88
C ARG A 259 13.77 -10.26 -18.58
N VAL A 260 13.28 -10.29 -19.81
CA VAL A 260 12.80 -9.10 -20.52
C VAL A 260 11.30 -9.26 -20.71
N SER A 261 10.57 -8.17 -20.53
CA SER A 261 9.13 -8.09 -20.79
C SER A 261 8.80 -8.44 -22.24
N GLU A 262 7.70 -9.17 -22.44
CA GLU A 262 7.13 -9.49 -23.74
C GLU A 262 6.16 -8.40 -24.24
N VAL A 263 5.78 -7.46 -23.37
CA VAL A 263 4.93 -6.33 -23.72
C VAL A 263 5.63 -5.49 -24.80
N PRO A 264 4.99 -5.25 -25.97
CA PRO A 264 5.62 -4.53 -27.05
C PRO A 264 6.00 -3.10 -26.66
N TYR A 265 7.27 -2.73 -26.90
CA TYR A 265 7.70 -1.34 -26.82
C TYR A 265 7.19 -0.56 -28.03
N ARG A 266 6.35 0.45 -27.81
CA ARG A 266 5.93 1.36 -28.88
C ARG A 266 6.99 2.44 -29.06
N THR A 267 7.68 2.38 -30.19
CA THR A 267 8.61 3.42 -30.67
C THR A 267 7.89 4.65 -31.17
#